data_AF-A0A8H5TLN3-F1
#
_entry.id   AF-A0A8H5TLN3-F1
#
_cell.length_a   1.000
_cell.length_b   1.000
_cell.length_c   1.000
_cell.angle_alpha   90.00
_cell.angle_beta   90.00
_cell.angle_gamma   90.00
#
_symmetry.space_group_name_H-M   'P 1'
#
loop_
_entity.id
_entity.type
_entity.pdbx_description
1 polymer ?
#
loop_
_entity_poly.entity_id
_entity_poly.type
_entity_poly.pdbx_seq_one_letter_code
_entity_poly.pdbx_strand_id
1 'polypeptide(L)'
;MSSSNPRDQKEPVDEELEEDMLAADDAAEEIPEDEDMAMDSDNEEILLQNDSIGYFDEPKDSLFTIAQHPKYPSIIAVGGSAGQEDDAPGAGWVFNTASVQSRPPLPASFSSDPAADALKSTQVSPLSSLDGHTDSINTLTWTLPRGDVLVSGGLDGRLRAWKATFLNDGQPIMDFLGEAQEVPEVNWLVPCPSSTNPNTVALGASDGSVWVYTIDPTDEANSLQIVQSYFLHTGSCTAGAWTPDGLLLTTISEDGSLYVWDVWGEATARNLIGDNGMTAVALTSDDQRFEVEGGLYSLAIDPKGAFVAVGGATGAIKIVSLPRLASTGAQPQARSQARGKNTSQSSSTPGGQILAALHTQSESIESLAIVTTPNTPPSTLLAAGSVDGSIVVYDATRRFAVRRHISDAHEEHAIVKLEFIPNSWQLTSCGMDGVVRRWDLRGAGATNPNATATAAEAGLQKEWKGHRGDGEGGGVLGFVQGQTGERIVTAGDDGVALIFEA
;
A
#
# COMPACT_ATOMS: atom_id res chain seq x y z
N MET A 1 7.02 -0.83 -72.59
CA MET A 1 8.42 -0.95 -73.04
C MET A 1 9.27 -1.17 -71.80
N SER A 2 9.93 -2.33 -71.76
CA SER A 2 10.88 -2.92 -70.78
C SER A 2 11.96 -1.94 -70.28
N SER A 3 12.67 -2.09 -69.15
CA SER A 3 12.83 -3.16 -68.13
C SER A 3 13.80 -2.69 -67.02
N SER A 4 13.71 -3.38 -65.86
CA SER A 4 14.80 -3.87 -64.97
C SER A 4 15.70 -2.94 -64.10
N ASN A 5 15.49 -3.10 -62.78
CA ASN A 5 16.36 -3.15 -61.57
C ASN A 5 17.82 -3.69 -61.75
N PRO A 6 18.70 -3.84 -60.72
CA PRO A 6 18.73 -3.40 -59.28
C PRO A 6 20.15 -3.02 -58.68
N ARG A 7 20.17 -2.70 -57.35
CA ARG A 7 21.23 -2.94 -56.30
C ARG A 7 22.65 -2.32 -56.42
N ASP A 8 23.13 -1.65 -55.35
CA ASP A 8 24.09 -2.24 -54.38
C ASP A 8 24.47 -1.33 -53.19
N GLN A 9 24.82 -1.98 -52.08
CA GLN A 9 25.21 -1.50 -50.74
C GLN A 9 26.70 -1.08 -50.64
N LYS A 10 27.05 -0.19 -49.70
CA LYS A 10 28.19 -0.31 -48.73
C LYS A 10 28.47 0.99 -47.94
N GLU A 11 28.51 0.89 -46.61
CA GLU A 11 29.29 1.75 -45.66
C GLU A 11 30.78 1.31 -45.64
N PRO A 12 31.71 1.76 -44.74
CA PRO A 12 31.83 2.96 -43.85
C PRO A 12 33.24 3.65 -43.93
N VAL A 13 33.55 4.59 -43.00
CA VAL A 13 34.83 4.78 -42.23
C VAL A 13 35.49 6.20 -42.23
N ASP A 14 35.58 6.73 -40.99
CA ASP A 14 36.54 7.58 -40.24
C ASP A 14 37.04 9.00 -40.62
N GLU A 15 36.88 9.87 -39.61
CA GLU A 15 37.78 10.87 -38.99
C GLU A 15 38.57 11.86 -39.86
N GLU A 16 38.34 13.17 -39.64
CA GLU A 16 39.40 14.12 -39.22
C GLU A 16 38.77 15.44 -38.72
N LEU A 17 39.22 15.86 -37.53
CA LEU A 17 38.92 17.15 -36.88
C LEU A 17 39.78 18.24 -37.54
N GLU A 18 39.16 19.29 -38.10
CA GLU A 18 39.86 20.56 -38.35
C GLU A 18 39.06 21.72 -37.73
N GLU A 19 39.77 22.48 -36.90
CA GLU A 19 39.34 23.65 -36.14
C GLU A 19 38.98 24.82 -37.06
N ASP A 20 37.69 25.16 -37.17
CA ASP A 20 37.25 26.41 -37.80
C ASP A 20 37.51 27.59 -36.85
N MET A 21 38.69 28.19 -36.99
CA MET A 21 39.02 29.49 -36.41
C MET A 21 38.13 30.57 -37.02
N LEU A 22 37.19 31.10 -36.23
CA LEU A 22 36.35 32.24 -36.59
C LEU A 22 37.20 33.46 -36.97
N ALA A 23 36.87 34.06 -38.11
CA ALA A 23 37.59 35.17 -38.71
C ALA A 23 37.49 36.45 -37.87
N ALA A 24 38.57 37.24 -37.87
CA ALA A 24 38.77 38.43 -37.02
C ALA A 24 37.88 39.65 -37.35
N ASP A 25 36.86 39.51 -38.21
CA ASP A 25 36.01 40.60 -38.69
C ASP A 25 34.56 40.56 -38.15
N ASP A 26 34.16 39.56 -37.36
CA ASP A 26 32.84 39.49 -36.71
C ASP A 26 32.78 40.23 -35.35
N ALA A 27 33.77 41.07 -35.04
CA ALA A 27 33.94 41.73 -33.75
C ALA A 27 33.18 43.07 -33.59
N ALA A 28 32.04 43.27 -34.26
CA ALA A 28 31.25 44.50 -34.11
C ALA A 28 29.76 44.35 -34.45
N GLU A 29 29.01 43.62 -33.63
CA GLU A 29 27.59 43.90 -33.44
C GLU A 29 27.40 44.61 -32.09
N GLU A 30 27.09 45.91 -32.15
CA GLU A 30 26.65 46.71 -31.01
C GLU A 30 25.24 46.23 -30.60
N ILE A 31 25.16 45.51 -29.49
CA ILE A 31 23.89 45.19 -28.83
C ILE A 31 23.34 46.49 -28.22
N PRO A 32 22.11 46.92 -28.52
CA PRO A 32 21.50 48.06 -27.84
C PRO A 32 21.40 47.75 -26.34
N GLU A 33 21.84 48.69 -25.50
CA GLU A 33 21.60 48.64 -24.05
C GLU A 33 20.09 48.69 -23.79
N ASP A 34 19.45 47.52 -23.75
CA ASP A 34 18.12 47.38 -23.17
C ASP A 34 18.26 47.54 -21.64
N GLU A 35 17.51 48.51 -21.13
CA GLU A 35 17.42 48.88 -19.73
C GLU A 35 17.38 47.65 -18.82
N ASP A 36 18.27 47.63 -17.82
CA ASP A 36 18.28 46.64 -16.75
C ASP A 36 16.86 46.54 -16.13
N MET A 37 16.04 45.61 -16.63
CA MET A 37 14.90 45.13 -15.89
C MET A 37 15.49 44.48 -14.66
N ALA A 38 15.38 45.16 -13.53
CA ALA A 38 15.59 44.54 -12.23
C ALA A 38 14.76 43.26 -12.24
N MET A 39 15.42 42.11 -12.33
CA MET A 39 14.86 40.85 -11.91
C MET A 39 14.59 41.07 -10.42
N ASP A 40 13.39 41.52 -10.08
CA ASP A 40 12.76 41.15 -8.83
C ASP A 40 12.72 39.62 -8.91
N SER A 41 13.82 38.98 -8.51
CA SER A 41 13.73 37.66 -7.92
C SER A 41 12.86 37.91 -6.70
N ASP A 42 11.55 37.75 -6.89
CA ASP A 42 10.67 37.37 -5.81
C ASP A 42 11.35 36.15 -5.22
N ASN A 43 12.15 36.41 -4.20
CA ASN A 43 12.72 35.43 -3.33
C ASN A 43 11.51 34.97 -2.54
N GLU A 44 10.65 34.19 -3.19
CA GLU A 44 9.65 33.38 -2.53
C GLU A 44 10.46 32.60 -1.51
N GLU A 45 10.41 33.04 -0.25
CA GLU A 45 10.84 32.23 0.85
C GLU A 45 10.02 30.95 0.70
N ILE A 46 10.65 29.90 0.13
CA ILE A 46 10.13 28.56 0.19
C ILE A 46 10.06 28.25 1.68
N LEU A 47 8.90 28.51 2.26
CA LEU A 47 8.58 28.12 3.61
C LEU A 47 8.54 26.60 3.56
N LEU A 48 9.70 25.98 3.84
CA LEU A 48 9.86 24.55 4.08
C LEU A 48 9.01 24.21 5.30
N GLN A 49 7.72 23.98 5.07
CA GLN A 49 6.77 23.61 6.09
C GLN A 49 6.97 22.12 6.38
N ASN A 50 7.45 21.82 7.58
CA ASN A 50 7.63 20.45 8.05
C ASN A 50 6.83 20.23 9.34
N ASP A 51 5.74 19.48 9.23
CA ASP A 51 4.85 19.18 10.35
C ASP A 51 5.33 17.97 11.20
N SER A 52 6.48 17.38 10.85
CA SER A 52 7.01 16.21 11.56
C SER A 52 7.44 16.54 12.99
N ILE A 53 7.20 15.59 13.88
CA ILE A 53 7.71 15.59 15.27
C ILE A 53 9.02 14.82 15.38
N GLY A 54 9.29 13.91 14.44
CA GLY A 54 10.54 13.20 14.32
C GLY A 54 10.78 12.71 12.90
N TYR A 55 12.05 12.40 12.61
CA TYR A 55 12.48 11.93 11.30
C TYR A 55 13.55 10.84 11.43
N PHE A 56 13.69 10.05 10.38
CA PHE A 56 14.72 9.03 10.22
C PHE A 56 15.27 9.14 8.80
N ASP A 57 16.56 9.47 8.69
CA ASP A 57 17.27 9.85 7.46
C ASP A 57 18.57 9.04 7.26
N GLU A 58 18.70 7.89 7.92
CA GLU A 58 19.78 6.92 7.63
C GLU A 58 19.72 6.31 6.22
N PRO A 59 18.54 6.08 5.60
CA PRO A 59 18.48 5.57 4.24
C PRO A 59 19.11 6.57 3.27
N LYS A 60 19.80 6.06 2.26
CA LYS A 60 20.44 6.91 1.23
C LYS A 60 19.58 7.04 -0.02
N ASP A 61 18.45 6.35 -0.05
CA ASP A 61 17.59 6.21 -1.21
C ASP A 61 16.16 5.81 -0.77
N SER A 62 15.26 5.63 -1.74
CA SER A 62 13.82 5.38 -1.55
C SER A 62 13.48 4.30 -0.51
N LEU A 63 12.48 4.61 0.32
CA LEU A 63 11.87 3.67 1.26
C LEU A 63 10.57 3.11 0.70
N PHE A 64 10.62 1.93 0.07
CA PHE A 64 9.46 1.30 -0.56
C PHE A 64 8.41 0.76 0.42
N THR A 65 8.84 0.36 1.63
CA THR A 65 7.94 -0.37 2.55
C THR A 65 8.08 0.06 4.00
N ILE A 66 6.97 -0.07 4.72
CA ILE A 66 6.86 0.21 6.14
C ILE A 66 5.94 -0.80 6.83
N ALA A 67 6.36 -1.31 7.99
CA ALA A 67 5.61 -2.27 8.78
C ALA A 67 5.60 -1.89 10.27
N GLN A 68 4.43 -1.95 10.88
CA GLN A 68 4.24 -1.63 12.30
C GLN A 68 4.01 -2.90 13.13
N HIS A 69 4.61 -2.95 14.31
CA HIS A 69 4.43 -4.09 15.21
C HIS A 69 2.99 -4.13 15.77
N PRO A 70 2.29 -5.29 15.70
CA PRO A 70 0.86 -5.38 16.03
C PRO A 70 0.52 -5.09 17.50
N LYS A 71 1.45 -5.37 18.43
CA LYS A 71 1.26 -5.14 19.88
C LYS A 71 1.90 -3.85 20.39
N TYR A 72 2.91 -3.35 19.68
CA TYR A 72 3.75 -2.24 20.14
C TYR A 72 3.80 -1.20 19.02
N PRO A 73 2.79 -0.32 18.90
CA PRO A 73 2.68 0.61 17.78
C PRO A 73 3.89 1.55 17.62
N SER A 74 4.71 1.68 18.66
CA SER A 74 5.92 2.49 18.62
C SER A 74 7.06 1.86 17.82
N ILE A 75 7.04 0.53 17.62
CA ILE A 75 8.08 -0.20 16.88
C ILE A 75 7.71 -0.28 15.41
N ILE A 76 8.55 0.35 14.58
CA ILE A 76 8.38 0.45 13.14
C ILE A 76 9.58 -0.17 12.45
N ALA A 77 9.33 -0.91 11.39
CA ALA A 77 10.34 -1.37 10.45
C ALA A 77 10.12 -0.67 9.12
N VAL A 78 11.19 -0.18 8.50
CA VAL A 78 11.20 0.40 7.15
C VAL A 78 12.21 -0.34 6.30
N GLY A 79 11.97 -0.40 4.98
CA GLY A 79 12.84 -1.08 4.03
C GLY A 79 12.81 -0.38 2.69
N GLY A 80 13.94 -0.44 2.00
CA GLY A 80 14.12 0.22 0.72
C GLY A 80 15.46 -0.14 0.07
N SER A 81 15.99 0.80 -0.70
CA SER A 81 17.32 0.73 -1.29
C SER A 81 18.39 1.33 -0.37
N ALA A 82 19.60 0.75 -0.34
CA ALA A 82 20.73 1.29 0.41
C ALA A 82 21.51 2.39 -0.34
N GLY A 83 21.18 2.67 -1.61
CA GLY A 83 21.85 3.69 -2.40
C GLY A 83 21.30 3.82 -3.83
N GLN A 84 21.65 4.91 -4.49
CA GLN A 84 21.13 5.27 -5.82
C GLN A 84 21.80 4.53 -6.99
N GLU A 85 22.68 3.56 -6.71
CA GLU A 85 23.37 2.80 -7.74
C GLU A 85 22.46 1.66 -8.23
N ASP A 86 22.50 1.32 -9.53
CA ASP A 86 21.65 0.26 -10.10
C ASP A 86 21.85 -1.12 -9.43
N ASP A 87 23.03 -1.38 -8.86
CA ASP A 87 23.37 -2.60 -8.13
C ASP A 87 23.32 -2.41 -6.59
N ALA A 88 22.62 -1.38 -6.11
CA ALA A 88 22.56 -1.09 -4.68
C ALA A 88 21.83 -2.21 -3.92
N PRO A 89 22.40 -2.70 -2.80
CA PRO A 89 21.73 -3.72 -2.01
C PRO A 89 20.50 -3.12 -1.31
N GLY A 90 19.51 -3.96 -1.02
CA GLY A 90 18.41 -3.58 -0.16
C GLY A 90 18.86 -3.45 1.30
N ALA A 91 18.36 -2.42 1.97
CA ALA A 91 18.55 -2.23 3.39
C ALA A 91 17.22 -1.97 4.09
N GLY A 92 17.14 -2.46 5.32
CA GLY A 92 16.00 -2.22 6.19
C GLY A 92 16.45 -1.83 7.59
N TRP A 93 15.58 -1.13 8.30
CA TRP A 93 15.86 -0.62 9.63
C TRP A 93 14.64 -0.78 10.52
N VAL A 94 14.89 -1.13 11.78
CA VAL A 94 13.88 -1.14 12.84
C VAL A 94 14.19 0.00 13.79
N PHE A 95 13.21 0.83 14.10
CA PHE A 95 13.36 1.94 15.04
C PHE A 95 12.15 2.07 15.96
N ASN A 96 12.32 2.81 17.07
CA ASN A 96 11.29 3.03 18.07
C ASN A 96 10.91 4.51 18.13
N THR A 97 9.63 4.79 17.89
CA THR A 97 9.07 6.15 17.91
C THR A 97 8.65 6.61 19.30
N ALA A 98 8.70 5.76 20.33
CA ALA A 98 8.34 6.12 21.70
C ALA A 98 9.23 7.22 22.30
N SER A 99 10.45 7.37 21.80
CA SER A 99 11.39 8.44 22.18
C SER A 99 10.96 9.81 21.67
N VAL A 100 10.13 9.87 20.63
CA VAL A 100 9.65 11.12 20.03
C VAL A 100 8.57 11.70 20.93
N GLN A 101 8.89 12.83 21.55
CA GLN A 101 7.96 13.53 22.44
C GLN A 101 6.84 14.17 21.63
N SER A 102 5.60 13.96 22.09
CA SER A 102 4.42 14.61 21.50
C SER A 102 4.47 16.11 21.73
N ARG A 103 3.92 16.88 20.78
CA ARG A 103 3.90 18.34 20.90
C ARG A 103 2.87 18.73 21.97
N PRO A 104 3.24 19.52 23.00
CA PRO A 104 2.24 20.02 23.93
C PRO A 104 1.24 20.90 23.16
N PRO A 105 -0.08 20.75 23.39
CA PRO A 105 -1.09 21.59 22.75
C PRO A 105 -1.01 23.00 23.34
N LEU A 106 -0.12 23.83 22.81
CA LEU A 106 -0.01 25.22 23.24
C LEU A 106 -1.21 26.02 22.67
N PRO A 107 -1.90 26.85 23.49
CA PRO A 107 -2.93 27.74 22.99
C PRO A 107 -2.35 28.78 22.02
N ALA A 108 -3.11 29.16 20.99
CA ALA A 108 -2.72 30.17 20.00
C ALA A 108 -2.26 31.53 20.60
N SER A 109 -2.60 31.80 21.87
CA SER A 109 -2.20 33.00 22.61
C SER A 109 -0.74 33.04 23.07
N PHE A 110 0.05 31.97 22.88
CA PHE A 110 1.48 31.93 23.22
C PHE A 110 2.41 32.19 22.01
N SER A 111 1.88 32.49 20.82
CA SER A 111 2.64 32.68 19.57
C SER A 111 3.33 34.05 19.42
N SER A 112 3.77 34.68 20.51
CA SER A 112 4.39 36.02 20.45
C SER A 112 5.90 36.02 20.26
N ASP A 113 6.55 34.86 20.18
CA ASP A 113 7.99 34.78 19.92
C ASP A 113 8.27 33.92 18.67
N PRO A 114 8.50 34.54 17.50
CA PRO A 114 8.82 33.85 16.26
C PRO A 114 10.12 33.02 16.34
N ALA A 115 10.95 33.24 17.36
CA ALA A 115 12.24 32.57 17.54
C ALA A 115 12.22 31.46 18.63
N ALA A 116 11.15 31.32 19.40
CA ALA A 116 11.13 30.40 20.56
C ALA A 116 10.73 28.95 20.25
N ASP A 117 10.06 28.68 19.12
CA ASP A 117 9.65 27.33 18.70
C ASP A 117 9.94 27.10 17.21
N ALA A 118 11.22 27.14 16.81
CA ALA A 118 11.60 26.41 15.59
C ALA A 118 11.16 24.95 15.81
N LEU A 119 10.28 24.43 14.94
CA LEU A 119 9.81 23.05 14.97
C LEU A 119 11.02 22.11 14.98
N LYS A 120 11.48 21.69 16.16
CA LYS A 120 12.62 20.76 16.25
C LYS A 120 12.10 19.35 16.07
N SER A 121 12.17 18.87 14.84
CA SER A 121 11.99 17.45 14.55
C SER A 121 13.11 16.66 15.22
N THR A 122 12.77 15.57 15.92
CA THR A 122 13.74 14.73 16.63
C THR A 122 14.22 13.61 15.72
N GLN A 123 15.52 13.52 15.49
CA GLN A 123 16.12 12.40 14.77
C GLN A 123 16.00 11.12 15.59
N VAL A 124 15.50 10.05 14.98
CA VAL A 124 15.41 8.73 15.60
C VAL A 124 16.59 7.88 15.13
N SER A 125 17.25 7.16 16.04
CA SER A 125 18.33 6.25 15.71
C SER A 125 17.80 4.83 15.41
N PRO A 126 18.42 4.08 14.49
CA PRO A 126 18.05 2.70 14.23
C PRO A 126 18.39 1.82 15.45
N LEU A 127 17.50 0.88 15.77
CA LEU A 127 17.73 -0.16 16.78
C LEU A 127 18.41 -1.39 16.18
N SER A 128 18.08 -1.73 14.94
CA SER A 128 18.64 -2.88 14.21
C SER A 128 18.58 -2.61 12.72
N SER A 129 19.60 -3.06 11.99
CA SER A 129 19.61 -3.13 10.53
C SER A 129 19.18 -4.53 10.06
N LEU A 130 18.50 -4.59 8.93
CA LEU A 130 18.03 -5.80 8.26
C LEU A 130 18.84 -5.98 6.99
N ASP A 131 20.09 -6.43 7.16
CA ASP A 131 21.05 -6.47 6.06
C ASP A 131 21.01 -7.80 5.29
N GLY A 132 21.45 -7.72 4.03
CA GLY A 132 21.87 -8.84 3.18
C GLY A 132 20.89 -9.26 2.07
N HIS A 133 19.85 -8.47 1.83
CA HIS A 133 19.23 -8.47 0.50
C HIS A 133 20.23 -7.91 -0.52
N THR A 134 20.27 -8.51 -1.71
CA THR A 134 21.15 -8.08 -2.81
C THR A 134 20.51 -7.06 -3.72
N ASP A 135 19.22 -6.78 -3.52
CA ASP A 135 18.42 -5.79 -4.23
C ASP A 135 17.42 -5.18 -3.23
N SER A 136 16.72 -4.13 -3.61
CA SER A 136 15.81 -3.33 -2.78
C SER A 136 14.80 -4.18 -1.99
N ILE A 137 14.60 -3.83 -0.71
CA ILE A 137 13.53 -4.43 0.09
C ILE A 137 12.21 -3.80 -0.35
N ASN A 138 11.36 -4.59 -0.99
CA ASN A 138 10.09 -4.12 -1.54
C ASN A 138 8.93 -4.25 -0.54
N THR A 139 9.00 -5.20 0.39
CA THR A 139 7.90 -5.45 1.34
C THR A 139 8.38 -5.94 2.70
N LEU A 140 7.71 -5.50 3.76
CA LEU A 140 7.97 -5.89 5.14
C LEU A 140 6.65 -6.24 5.84
N THR A 141 6.66 -7.26 6.69
CA THR A 141 5.53 -7.53 7.58
C THR A 141 5.93 -8.14 8.90
N TRP A 142 5.26 -7.73 9.96
CA TRP A 142 5.26 -8.43 11.24
C TRP A 142 4.28 -9.59 11.19
N THR A 143 4.66 -10.73 11.79
CA THR A 143 3.74 -11.86 11.91
C THR A 143 2.60 -11.58 12.89
N LEU A 144 1.43 -12.15 12.61
CA LEU A 144 0.29 -12.09 13.51
C LEU A 144 0.15 -13.39 14.33
N PRO A 145 -0.49 -13.33 15.51
CA PRO A 145 -1.08 -12.14 16.15
C PRO A 145 -0.11 -11.37 17.07
N ARG A 146 1.06 -11.93 17.39
CA ARG A 146 1.94 -11.38 18.45
C ARG A 146 3.07 -10.48 17.94
N GLY A 147 3.47 -10.60 16.67
CA GLY A 147 4.65 -9.93 16.12
C GLY A 147 5.97 -10.59 16.53
N ASP A 148 5.97 -11.92 16.73
CA ASP A 148 7.16 -12.64 17.19
C ASP A 148 8.28 -12.66 16.13
N VAL A 149 7.92 -12.48 14.85
CA VAL A 149 8.85 -12.48 13.71
C VAL A 149 8.57 -11.29 12.78
N LEU A 150 9.63 -10.65 12.30
CA LEU A 150 9.60 -9.72 11.18
C LEU A 150 10.07 -10.44 9.91
N VAL A 151 9.36 -10.25 8.82
CA VAL A 151 9.68 -10.85 7.52
C VAL A 151 9.92 -9.74 6.51
N SER A 152 11.03 -9.83 5.78
CA SER A 152 11.37 -8.96 4.66
C SER A 152 11.36 -9.74 3.34
N GLY A 153 10.80 -9.12 2.30
CA GLY A 153 10.80 -9.61 0.92
C GLY A 153 11.47 -8.59 0.03
N GLY A 154 12.47 -9.03 -0.74
CA GLY A 154 13.21 -8.18 -1.66
C GLY A 154 12.85 -8.42 -3.13
N LEU A 155 13.26 -7.48 -3.98
CA LEU A 155 13.29 -7.66 -5.42
C LEU A 155 14.32 -8.73 -5.84
N ASP A 156 15.24 -9.10 -4.95
CA ASP A 156 16.14 -10.25 -5.14
C ASP A 156 15.44 -11.62 -5.01
N GLY A 157 14.14 -11.63 -4.71
CA GLY A 157 13.35 -12.84 -4.53
C GLY A 157 13.59 -13.53 -3.19
N ARG A 158 14.43 -12.95 -2.32
CA ARG A 158 14.71 -13.50 -1.00
C ARG A 158 13.60 -13.11 -0.04
N LEU A 159 13.19 -14.09 0.75
CA LEU A 159 12.38 -13.93 1.95
C LEU A 159 13.28 -14.14 3.15
N ARG A 160 13.42 -13.14 4.02
CA ARG A 160 14.24 -13.24 5.24
C ARG A 160 13.38 -13.08 6.48
N ALA A 161 13.56 -13.97 7.45
CA ALA A 161 12.84 -13.95 8.71
C ALA A 161 13.77 -13.60 9.88
N TRP A 162 13.29 -12.70 10.74
CA TRP A 162 14.01 -12.20 11.90
C TRP A 162 13.14 -12.34 13.15
N LYS A 163 13.64 -13.05 14.15
CA LYS A 163 12.97 -13.19 15.45
C LYS A 163 13.11 -11.91 16.24
N ALA A 164 12.00 -11.36 16.71
CA ALA A 164 12.00 -10.20 17.58
C ALA A 164 11.86 -10.61 19.04
N THR A 165 12.90 -10.39 19.82
CA THR A 165 12.87 -10.57 21.27
C THR A 165 12.80 -9.21 21.95
N PHE A 166 11.68 -8.91 22.59
CA PHE A 166 11.50 -7.66 23.34
C PHE A 166 12.08 -7.79 24.75
N LEU A 167 13.09 -6.98 25.05
CA LEU A 167 13.61 -6.83 26.41
C LEU A 167 12.65 -6.00 27.29
N ASN A 168 12.86 -6.03 28.61
CA ASN A 168 11.99 -5.35 29.59
C ASN A 168 11.91 -3.81 29.41
N ASP A 169 12.85 -3.22 28.68
CA ASP A 169 12.91 -1.80 28.29
C ASP A 169 12.13 -1.50 27.00
N GLY A 170 11.53 -2.50 26.36
CA GLY A 170 10.74 -2.36 25.13
C GLY A 170 11.58 -2.26 23.86
N GLN A 171 12.90 -2.50 23.92
CA GLN A 171 13.73 -2.57 22.72
C GLN A 171 13.68 -3.98 22.11
N PRO A 172 13.34 -4.13 20.82
CA PRO A 172 13.48 -5.39 20.09
C PRO A 172 14.95 -5.69 19.79
N ILE A 173 15.38 -6.91 20.09
CA ILE A 173 16.55 -7.54 19.48
C ILE A 173 16.08 -8.38 18.31
N MET A 174 16.67 -8.15 17.14
CA MET A 174 16.36 -8.87 15.91
C MET A 174 17.42 -9.94 15.64
N ASP A 175 17.05 -11.21 15.82
CA ASP A 175 17.93 -12.35 15.53
C ASP A 175 17.54 -12.98 14.18
N PHE A 176 18.50 -13.16 13.27
CA PHE A 176 18.25 -13.80 11.97
C PHE A 176 17.89 -15.28 12.16
N LEU A 177 16.73 -15.69 11.62
CA LEU A 177 16.24 -17.07 11.70
C LEU A 177 16.58 -17.90 10.47
N GLY A 178 16.53 -17.29 9.29
CA GLY A 178 16.68 -18.01 8.02
C GLY A 178 16.20 -17.20 6.82
N GLU A 179 16.51 -17.73 5.64
CA GLU A 179 16.09 -17.19 4.36
C GLU A 179 15.52 -18.28 3.46
N ALA A 180 14.63 -17.90 2.55
CA ALA A 180 14.14 -18.72 1.45
C ALA A 180 14.18 -17.91 0.16
N GLN A 181 14.47 -18.54 -0.97
CA GLN A 181 14.51 -17.89 -2.29
C GLN A 181 13.90 -18.84 -3.32
N GLU A 182 12.58 -18.88 -3.36
CA GLU A 182 11.82 -19.74 -4.29
C GLU A 182 11.33 -18.99 -5.52
N VAL A 183 11.33 -17.65 -5.46
CA VAL A 183 10.75 -16.76 -6.47
C VAL A 183 11.80 -15.77 -6.97
N PRO A 184 11.64 -15.20 -8.18
CA PRO A 184 12.57 -14.21 -8.70
C PRO A 184 12.49 -12.87 -7.96
N GLU A 185 11.28 -12.38 -7.67
CA GLU A 185 11.04 -11.09 -6.99
C GLU A 185 9.80 -11.20 -6.10
N VAL A 186 9.80 -10.53 -4.95
CA VAL A 186 8.65 -10.49 -4.03
C VAL A 186 7.91 -9.16 -4.15
N ASN A 187 6.64 -9.20 -4.58
CA ASN A 187 5.82 -8.00 -4.76
C ASN A 187 5.17 -7.53 -3.47
N TRP A 188 4.67 -8.45 -2.65
CA TRP A 188 3.95 -8.12 -1.42
C TRP A 188 4.04 -9.25 -0.39
N LEU A 189 3.91 -8.89 0.88
CA LEU A 189 3.77 -9.81 2.00
C LEU A 189 2.54 -9.45 2.84
N VAL A 190 1.72 -10.45 3.17
CA VAL A 190 0.56 -10.25 4.04
C VAL A 190 0.49 -11.33 5.12
N PRO A 191 0.49 -10.96 6.42
CA PRO A 191 0.42 -11.91 7.51
C PRO A 191 -1.01 -12.45 7.65
N CYS A 192 -1.13 -13.73 7.96
CA CYS A 192 -2.42 -14.38 8.19
C CYS A 192 -3.02 -13.87 9.52
N PRO A 193 -4.26 -13.37 9.55
CA PRO A 193 -4.90 -12.89 10.77
C PRO A 193 -5.37 -14.02 11.71
N SER A 194 -5.26 -15.28 11.28
CA SER A 194 -5.76 -16.42 12.04
C SER A 194 -5.01 -16.62 13.36
N SER A 195 -5.76 -16.79 14.45
CA SER A 195 -5.19 -17.18 15.73
C SER A 195 -4.87 -18.68 15.83
N THR A 196 -5.39 -19.50 14.92
CA THR A 196 -5.17 -20.97 14.95
C THR A 196 -3.84 -21.35 14.33
N ASN A 197 -3.38 -20.59 13.33
CA ASN A 197 -2.11 -20.76 12.65
C ASN A 197 -1.30 -19.46 12.82
N PRO A 198 -0.67 -19.25 13.98
CA PRO A 198 0.14 -18.07 14.22
C PRO A 198 1.40 -18.10 13.35
N ASN A 199 1.98 -16.93 13.10
CA ASN A 199 3.22 -16.79 12.34
C ASN A 199 3.16 -17.30 10.89
N THR A 200 1.97 -17.30 10.30
CA THR A 200 1.78 -17.58 8.87
C THR A 200 1.81 -16.29 8.05
N VAL A 201 2.49 -16.28 6.92
CA VAL A 201 2.60 -15.16 5.97
C VAL A 201 2.37 -15.68 4.56
N ALA A 202 1.64 -14.90 3.75
CA ALA A 202 1.54 -15.11 2.31
C ALA A 202 2.43 -14.12 1.58
N LEU A 203 2.99 -14.55 0.46
CA LEU A 203 3.72 -13.72 -0.50
C LEU A 203 3.16 -13.92 -1.90
N GLY A 204 3.20 -12.85 -2.69
CA GLY A 204 2.99 -12.90 -4.14
C GLY A 204 4.23 -12.43 -4.87
N ALA A 205 4.54 -13.07 -5.99
CA ALA A 205 5.74 -12.84 -6.76
C ALA A 205 5.45 -12.32 -8.18
N SER A 206 6.49 -11.81 -8.83
CA SER A 206 6.41 -11.29 -10.20
C SER A 206 6.20 -12.36 -11.28
N ASP A 207 6.47 -13.63 -10.96
CA ASP A 207 6.13 -14.78 -11.82
C ASP A 207 4.66 -15.24 -11.70
N GLY A 208 3.87 -14.54 -10.88
CA GLY A 208 2.47 -14.89 -10.59
C GLY A 208 2.29 -15.94 -9.50
N SER A 209 3.38 -16.54 -9.02
CA SER A 209 3.28 -17.54 -7.96
C SER A 209 2.88 -16.89 -6.63
N VAL A 210 2.14 -17.67 -5.84
CA VAL A 210 1.70 -17.28 -4.50
C VAL A 210 2.13 -18.35 -3.53
N TRP A 211 2.88 -17.97 -2.51
CA TRP A 211 3.41 -18.89 -1.51
C TRP A 211 2.90 -18.54 -0.12
N VAL A 212 2.67 -19.56 0.68
CA VAL A 212 2.26 -19.41 2.08
C VAL A 212 3.27 -20.13 2.96
N TYR A 213 3.88 -19.38 3.87
CA TYR A 213 4.86 -19.89 4.83
C TYR A 213 4.31 -19.83 6.23
N THR A 214 4.59 -20.84 7.04
CA THR A 214 4.48 -20.78 8.49
C THR A 214 5.88 -20.70 9.06
N ILE A 215 6.09 -19.75 9.97
CA ILE A 215 7.40 -19.48 10.56
C ILE A 215 7.39 -19.94 12.01
N ASP A 216 8.22 -20.93 12.33
CA ASP A 216 8.43 -21.39 13.70
C ASP A 216 9.75 -20.80 14.25
N PRO A 217 9.69 -19.80 15.15
CA PRO A 217 10.89 -19.18 15.73
C PRO A 217 11.60 -20.08 16.77
N THR A 218 11.10 -21.29 17.02
CA THR A 218 11.69 -22.27 17.94
C THR A 218 12.46 -23.38 17.24
N ASP A 219 12.18 -23.63 15.96
CA ASP A 219 12.90 -24.62 15.14
C ASP A 219 13.94 -23.90 14.28
N GLU A 220 15.18 -23.80 14.78
CA GLU A 220 16.29 -23.18 14.04
C GLU A 220 16.70 -23.97 12.79
N ALA A 221 16.34 -25.25 12.68
CA ALA A 221 16.72 -26.09 11.54
C ALA A 221 15.74 -25.97 10.36
N ASN A 222 14.45 -25.77 10.64
CA ASN A 222 13.41 -25.57 9.62
C ASN A 222 12.44 -24.46 10.04
N SER A 223 12.99 -23.26 10.22
CA SER A 223 12.23 -22.10 10.69
C SER A 223 11.17 -21.65 9.69
N LEU A 224 11.42 -21.76 8.38
CA LEU A 224 10.46 -21.44 7.32
C LEU A 224 9.86 -22.71 6.72
N GLN A 225 8.56 -22.92 6.92
CA GLN A 225 7.84 -24.09 6.39
C GLN A 225 6.85 -23.67 5.31
N ILE A 226 6.96 -24.27 4.12
CA ILE A 226 6.01 -24.06 3.03
C ILE A 226 4.71 -24.79 3.37
N VAL A 227 3.61 -24.04 3.48
CA VAL A 227 2.26 -24.57 3.67
C VAL A 227 1.63 -24.85 2.30
N GLN A 228 1.70 -23.88 1.39
CA GLN A 228 1.12 -23.96 0.06
C GLN A 228 1.98 -23.18 -0.95
N SER A 229 1.96 -23.63 -2.20
CA SER A 229 2.48 -22.90 -3.35
C SER A 229 1.49 -23.02 -4.52
N TYR A 230 1.13 -21.88 -5.09
CA TYR A 230 0.13 -21.76 -6.14
C TYR A 230 0.71 -21.12 -7.39
N PHE A 231 0.35 -21.63 -8.56
CA PHE A 231 0.92 -21.25 -9.86
C PHE A 231 -0.16 -21.08 -10.94
N LEU A 232 -1.34 -20.53 -10.57
CA LEU A 232 -2.43 -20.34 -11.55
C LEU A 232 -2.40 -18.98 -12.24
N HIS A 233 -1.85 -17.94 -11.62
CA HIS A 233 -1.65 -16.67 -12.31
C HIS A 233 -0.56 -16.83 -13.36
N THR A 234 -0.74 -16.13 -14.48
CA THR A 234 0.13 -16.16 -15.65
C THR A 234 0.93 -14.88 -15.84
N GLY A 235 0.63 -13.85 -15.04
CA GLY A 235 1.39 -12.61 -14.94
C GLY A 235 1.71 -12.25 -13.48
N SER A 236 2.36 -11.10 -13.27
CA SER A 236 2.78 -10.63 -11.95
C SER A 236 1.63 -10.59 -10.96
N CYS A 237 1.84 -11.12 -9.74
CA CYS A 237 0.83 -11.09 -8.70
C CYS A 237 0.92 -9.77 -7.94
N THR A 238 -0.02 -8.86 -8.21
CA THR A 238 0.07 -7.44 -7.78
C THR A 238 -0.37 -7.21 -6.34
N ALA A 239 -1.40 -7.93 -5.87
CA ALA A 239 -1.87 -7.80 -4.49
C ALA A 239 -2.47 -9.10 -3.94
N GLY A 240 -2.44 -9.20 -2.61
CA GLY A 240 -3.08 -10.27 -1.86
C GLY A 240 -3.71 -9.78 -0.56
N ALA A 241 -4.76 -10.47 -0.11
CA ALA A 241 -5.41 -10.18 1.16
C ALA A 241 -6.05 -11.44 1.74
N TRP A 242 -5.92 -11.61 3.05
CA TRP A 242 -6.59 -12.68 3.78
C TRP A 242 -8.02 -12.32 4.14
N THR A 243 -8.90 -13.31 4.15
CA THR A 243 -10.19 -13.15 4.81
C THR A 243 -10.00 -12.89 6.31
N PRO A 244 -10.93 -12.19 6.99
CA PRO A 244 -10.78 -11.86 8.41
C PRO A 244 -10.66 -13.08 9.34
N ASP A 245 -11.12 -14.25 8.90
CA ASP A 245 -10.96 -15.53 9.61
C ASP A 245 -9.59 -16.20 9.35
N GLY A 246 -8.81 -15.71 8.37
CA GLY A 246 -7.54 -16.27 7.94
C GLY A 246 -7.63 -17.62 7.25
N LEU A 247 -8.84 -18.02 6.81
CA LEU A 247 -9.05 -19.31 6.16
C LEU A 247 -8.79 -19.28 4.65
N LEU A 248 -9.12 -18.16 4.02
CA LEU A 248 -8.98 -17.97 2.59
C LEU A 248 -7.98 -16.85 2.30
N LEU A 249 -7.17 -17.06 1.28
CA LEU A 249 -6.28 -16.02 0.73
C LEU A 249 -6.85 -15.61 -0.62
N THR A 250 -7.03 -14.31 -0.85
CA THR A 250 -7.42 -13.80 -2.16
C THR A 250 -6.23 -13.12 -2.80
N THR A 251 -5.95 -13.42 -4.06
CA THR A 251 -4.87 -12.78 -4.82
C THR A 251 -5.33 -12.37 -6.21
N ILE A 252 -4.70 -11.33 -6.73
CA ILE A 252 -4.94 -10.77 -8.06
C ILE A 252 -3.65 -10.65 -8.86
N SER A 253 -3.79 -10.51 -10.17
CA SER A 253 -2.67 -10.39 -11.10
C SER A 253 -2.93 -9.36 -12.19
N GLU A 254 -1.84 -8.86 -12.79
CA GLU A 254 -1.86 -8.07 -14.02
C GLU A 254 -2.51 -8.80 -15.19
N ASP A 255 -2.56 -10.14 -15.17
CA ASP A 255 -3.24 -10.94 -16.19
C ASP A 255 -4.77 -10.84 -16.16
N GLY A 256 -5.32 -10.11 -15.18
CA GLY A 256 -6.75 -9.93 -14.98
C GLY A 256 -7.43 -11.05 -14.19
N SER A 257 -6.66 -11.97 -13.61
CA SER A 257 -7.18 -13.09 -12.83
C SER A 257 -7.33 -12.74 -11.34
N LEU A 258 -8.35 -13.33 -10.73
CA LEU A 258 -8.63 -13.31 -9.31
C LEU A 258 -8.83 -14.75 -8.82
N TYR A 259 -8.01 -15.15 -7.86
CA TYR A 259 -8.13 -16.44 -7.21
C TYR A 259 -8.35 -16.28 -5.70
N VAL A 260 -9.31 -17.03 -5.17
CA VAL A 260 -9.55 -17.18 -3.73
C VAL A 260 -9.14 -18.59 -3.33
N TRP A 261 -8.01 -18.72 -2.68
CA TRP A 261 -7.35 -19.96 -2.29
C TRP A 261 -7.89 -20.52 -0.98
N ASP A 262 -8.12 -21.82 -0.93
CA ASP A 262 -8.40 -22.56 0.29
C ASP A 262 -7.09 -23.08 0.90
N VAL A 263 -6.48 -22.27 1.78
CA VAL A 263 -5.13 -22.56 2.29
C VAL A 263 -5.10 -23.79 3.20
N TRP A 264 -6.17 -24.03 3.95
CA TRP A 264 -6.23 -25.06 5.01
C TRP A 264 -7.13 -26.26 4.65
N GLY A 265 -7.71 -26.29 3.45
CA GLY A 265 -8.62 -27.36 3.04
C GLY A 265 -10.03 -27.27 3.66
N GLU A 266 -10.38 -26.13 4.26
CA GLU A 266 -11.65 -25.93 4.96
C GLU A 266 -12.82 -25.71 3.99
N ALA A 267 -12.59 -25.02 2.86
CA ALA A 267 -13.59 -24.90 1.81
C ALA A 267 -13.78 -26.23 1.09
N THR A 268 -12.70 -26.98 0.89
CA THR A 268 -12.66 -28.33 0.33
C THR A 268 -13.52 -29.29 1.15
N ALA A 269 -13.34 -29.31 2.47
CA ALA A 269 -14.15 -30.12 3.37
C ALA A 269 -15.66 -29.83 3.31
N ARG A 270 -16.03 -28.64 2.81
CA ARG A 270 -17.42 -28.19 2.65
C ARG A 270 -17.92 -28.25 1.20
N ASN A 271 -17.13 -28.81 0.28
CA ASN A 271 -17.40 -28.86 -1.17
C ASN A 271 -17.68 -27.47 -1.77
N LEU A 272 -16.90 -26.47 -1.36
CA LEU A 272 -17.00 -25.08 -1.85
C LEU A 272 -15.80 -24.67 -2.74
N ILE A 273 -15.06 -25.66 -3.24
CA ILE A 273 -13.95 -25.48 -4.17
C ILE A 273 -14.40 -25.70 -5.61
N GLY A 274 -13.73 -25.02 -6.53
CA GLY A 274 -13.89 -25.23 -7.97
C GLY A 274 -13.14 -26.46 -8.48
N ASP A 275 -13.18 -26.67 -9.78
CA ASP A 275 -12.69 -27.88 -10.46
C ASP A 275 -11.17 -28.11 -10.29
N ASN A 276 -10.41 -27.05 -10.01
CA ASN A 276 -8.95 -27.13 -9.82
C ASN A 276 -8.52 -27.68 -8.45
N GLY A 277 -9.45 -27.89 -7.51
CA GLY A 277 -9.16 -28.47 -6.20
C GLY A 277 -8.48 -27.53 -5.18
N MET A 278 -8.15 -26.30 -5.56
CA MET A 278 -7.37 -25.36 -4.75
C MET A 278 -8.11 -24.06 -4.44
N THR A 279 -8.93 -23.58 -5.38
CA THR A 279 -9.59 -22.29 -5.26
C THR A 279 -11.08 -22.44 -4.94
N ALA A 280 -11.58 -21.65 -4.02
CA ALA A 280 -13.01 -21.50 -3.77
C ALA A 280 -13.67 -20.54 -4.78
N VAL A 281 -12.91 -19.61 -5.36
CA VAL A 281 -13.33 -18.73 -6.45
C VAL A 281 -12.16 -18.59 -7.43
N ALA A 282 -12.45 -18.73 -8.71
CA ALA A 282 -11.54 -18.45 -9.80
C ALA A 282 -12.31 -17.61 -10.83
N LEU A 283 -11.83 -16.40 -11.09
CA LEU A 283 -12.34 -15.54 -12.16
C LEU A 283 -11.15 -15.07 -12.98
N THR A 284 -11.22 -15.21 -14.30
CA THR A 284 -10.13 -14.84 -15.21
C THR A 284 -10.64 -13.84 -16.24
N SER A 285 -9.75 -13.40 -17.14
CA SER A 285 -10.14 -12.58 -18.31
C SER A 285 -11.10 -13.30 -19.26
N ASP A 286 -11.23 -14.63 -19.20
CA ASP A 286 -12.24 -15.38 -19.96
C ASP A 286 -13.67 -15.05 -19.49
N ASP A 287 -13.84 -14.64 -18.23
CA ASP A 287 -15.10 -14.18 -17.68
C ASP A 287 -15.37 -12.73 -18.10
N GLN A 288 -16.02 -12.53 -19.25
CA GLN A 288 -16.32 -11.19 -19.82
C GLN A 288 -16.97 -10.19 -18.85
N ARG A 289 -17.69 -10.67 -17.82
CA ARG A 289 -18.29 -9.79 -16.81
C ARG A 289 -17.27 -9.33 -15.76
N PHE A 290 -16.27 -10.16 -15.48
CA PHE A 290 -15.20 -9.86 -14.55
C PHE A 290 -14.08 -9.07 -15.20
N GLU A 291 -13.78 -9.35 -16.47
CA GLU A 291 -12.68 -8.76 -17.24
C GLU A 291 -12.49 -7.25 -16.97
N VAL A 292 -11.22 -6.92 -16.74
CA VAL A 292 -10.69 -5.57 -16.62
C VAL A 292 -9.46 -5.50 -17.54
N GLU A 293 -9.61 -4.80 -18.65
CA GLU A 293 -8.49 -4.58 -19.58
C GLU A 293 -7.41 -3.75 -18.88
N GLY A 294 -6.15 -4.19 -18.97
CA GLY A 294 -5.01 -3.53 -18.32
C GLY A 294 -4.66 -4.07 -16.94
N GLY A 295 -5.36 -5.10 -16.44
CA GLY A 295 -4.96 -5.82 -15.24
C GLY A 295 -5.56 -5.29 -13.94
N LEU A 296 -5.28 -6.01 -12.85
CA LEU A 296 -5.75 -5.72 -11.50
C LEU A 296 -4.55 -5.32 -10.62
N TYR A 297 -4.72 -4.28 -9.80
CA TYR A 297 -3.63 -3.69 -9.00
C TYR A 297 -3.93 -3.60 -7.50
N SER A 298 -5.21 -3.51 -7.11
CA SER A 298 -5.58 -3.34 -5.70
C SER A 298 -6.69 -4.28 -5.25
N LEU A 299 -6.66 -4.63 -3.97
CA LEU A 299 -7.54 -5.62 -3.37
C LEU A 299 -7.93 -5.22 -1.94
N ALA A 300 -9.22 -5.32 -1.61
CA ALA A 300 -9.69 -5.17 -0.24
C ALA A 300 -10.83 -6.16 0.08
N ILE A 301 -10.75 -6.80 1.26
CA ILE A 301 -11.78 -7.74 1.71
C ILE A 301 -12.69 -7.06 2.75
N ASP A 302 -13.98 -7.34 2.65
CA ASP A 302 -14.97 -6.88 3.63
C ASP A 302 -14.62 -7.40 5.04
N PRO A 303 -14.67 -6.56 6.09
CA PRO A 303 -14.40 -6.99 7.47
C PRO A 303 -15.30 -8.13 7.99
N LYS A 304 -16.43 -8.42 7.32
CA LYS A 304 -17.31 -9.57 7.64
C LYS A 304 -17.05 -10.78 6.73
N GLY A 305 -16.06 -10.72 5.85
CA GLY A 305 -15.70 -11.76 4.88
C GLY A 305 -16.81 -12.05 3.86
N ALA A 306 -17.67 -11.07 3.55
CA ALA A 306 -18.81 -11.30 2.66
C ALA A 306 -18.47 -11.15 1.17
N PHE A 307 -17.56 -10.24 0.85
CA PHE A 307 -17.15 -9.93 -0.52
C PHE A 307 -15.71 -9.41 -0.53
N VAL A 308 -15.14 -9.39 -1.72
CA VAL A 308 -13.86 -8.78 -2.04
C VAL A 308 -14.08 -7.71 -3.12
N ALA A 309 -13.41 -6.57 -2.95
CA ALA A 309 -13.33 -5.53 -3.96
C ALA A 309 -11.96 -5.64 -4.64
N VAL A 310 -11.96 -5.68 -5.97
CA VAL A 310 -10.75 -5.61 -6.79
C VAL A 310 -10.78 -4.32 -7.58
N GLY A 311 -9.65 -3.63 -7.62
CA GLY A 311 -9.42 -2.44 -8.42
C GLY A 311 -8.40 -2.75 -9.49
N GLY A 312 -8.63 -2.24 -10.69
CA GLY A 312 -7.72 -2.43 -11.81
C GLY A 312 -7.54 -1.16 -12.62
N ALA A 313 -6.96 -1.34 -13.81
CA ALA A 313 -6.75 -0.26 -14.76
C ALA A 313 -8.06 0.46 -15.13
N THR A 314 -7.93 1.68 -15.64
CA THR A 314 -9.06 2.51 -16.13
C THR A 314 -10.14 2.79 -15.07
N GLY A 315 -9.79 2.80 -13.78
CA GLY A 315 -10.74 3.12 -12.71
C GLY A 315 -11.81 2.05 -12.48
N ALA A 316 -11.62 0.84 -13.01
CA ALA A 316 -12.57 -0.25 -12.89
C ALA A 316 -12.46 -0.92 -11.53
N ILE A 317 -13.59 -1.06 -10.83
CA ILE A 317 -13.69 -1.79 -9.57
C ILE A 317 -14.74 -2.89 -9.72
N LYS A 318 -14.39 -4.14 -9.42
CA LYS A 318 -15.33 -5.26 -9.40
C LYS A 318 -15.51 -5.74 -7.96
N ILE A 319 -16.75 -6.02 -7.61
CA ILE A 319 -17.10 -6.58 -6.30
C ILE A 319 -17.52 -8.03 -6.48
N VAL A 320 -16.80 -8.95 -5.86
CA VAL A 320 -17.01 -10.40 -5.97
C VAL A 320 -17.41 -10.97 -4.62
N SER A 321 -18.46 -11.79 -4.57
CA SER A 321 -18.89 -12.45 -3.34
C SER A 321 -17.89 -13.50 -2.89
N LEU A 322 -17.56 -13.53 -1.60
CA LEU A 322 -16.72 -14.57 -1.01
C LEU A 322 -17.55 -15.71 -0.42
N PRO A 323 -17.05 -16.95 -0.46
CA PRO A 323 -17.74 -18.07 0.16
C PRO A 323 -17.69 -17.92 1.68
N ARG A 324 -18.84 -18.14 2.33
CA ARG A 324 -18.92 -18.11 3.80
C ARG A 324 -18.70 -19.50 4.38
N LEU A 325 -17.54 -19.68 5.00
CA LEU A 325 -17.23 -20.84 5.82
C LEU A 325 -17.90 -20.62 7.19
N ALA A 326 -19.01 -21.33 7.44
CA ALA A 326 -19.74 -21.16 8.70
C ALA A 326 -18.81 -21.43 9.90
N SER A 327 -18.84 -20.53 10.90
CA SER A 327 -18.01 -20.65 12.09
C SER A 327 -18.34 -21.92 12.87
N THR A 328 -17.32 -22.69 13.19
CA THR A 328 -17.36 -23.83 14.12
C THR A 328 -17.41 -23.32 15.56
N GLY A 329 -18.44 -22.53 15.90
CA GLY A 329 -18.53 -21.89 17.23
C GLY A 329 -19.94 -21.63 17.77
N ALA A 330 -20.99 -21.81 16.96
CA ALA A 330 -22.35 -21.71 17.47
C ALA A 330 -22.74 -23.03 18.16
N GLN A 331 -22.50 -23.11 19.49
CA GLN A 331 -23.24 -24.03 20.35
C GLN A 331 -24.74 -23.91 20.01
N PRO A 332 -25.43 -25.01 19.68
CA PRO A 332 -26.87 -24.95 19.45
C PRO A 332 -27.51 -24.51 20.77
N GLN A 333 -27.96 -23.25 20.83
CA GLN A 333 -28.87 -22.84 21.90
C GLN A 333 -30.06 -23.79 21.86
N ALA A 334 -30.21 -24.57 22.92
CA ALA A 334 -31.32 -25.48 23.12
C ALA A 334 -32.62 -24.66 23.19
N ARG A 335 -33.21 -24.36 22.03
CA ARG A 335 -34.60 -23.95 21.94
C ARG A 335 -35.46 -25.20 22.08
N SER A 336 -36.37 -25.12 23.06
CA SER A 336 -37.34 -26.13 23.41
C SER A 336 -38.10 -26.66 22.20
N GLN A 337 -38.36 -27.96 22.25
CA GLN A 337 -38.96 -28.78 21.21
C GLN A 337 -40.26 -28.19 20.64
N ALA A 338 -40.24 -27.83 19.36
CA ALA A 338 -41.42 -27.90 18.50
C ALA A 338 -41.07 -28.83 17.32
N ARG A 339 -41.78 -29.95 17.23
CA ARG A 339 -41.62 -30.98 16.20
C ARG A 339 -41.83 -30.39 14.79
N GLY A 340 -40.74 -30.17 14.08
CA GLY A 340 -40.71 -30.01 12.63
C GLY A 340 -39.33 -30.47 12.15
N LYS A 341 -39.28 -31.47 11.27
CA LYS A 341 -38.03 -31.90 10.61
C LYS A 341 -37.55 -30.78 9.69
N ASN A 342 -36.74 -29.87 10.21
CA ASN A 342 -35.81 -29.07 9.41
C ASN A 342 -34.44 -29.27 10.04
N THR A 343 -33.59 -30.00 9.33
CA THR A 343 -32.15 -30.03 9.57
C THR A 343 -31.63 -28.60 9.44
N SER A 344 -31.28 -27.95 10.55
CA SER A 344 -30.53 -26.70 10.52
C SER A 344 -29.10 -27.00 10.08
N GLN A 345 -28.90 -27.21 8.78
CA GLN A 345 -27.58 -27.07 8.16
C GLN A 345 -27.20 -25.60 8.29
N SER A 346 -26.08 -25.30 8.93
CA SER A 346 -25.42 -24.01 8.75
C SER A 346 -25.16 -23.86 7.25
N SER A 347 -25.86 -22.94 6.59
CA SER A 347 -25.80 -22.81 5.14
C SER A 347 -24.46 -22.19 4.74
N SER A 348 -23.51 -23.01 4.32
CA SER A 348 -22.41 -22.54 3.50
C SER A 348 -22.97 -21.94 2.21
N THR A 349 -22.45 -20.79 1.80
CA THR A 349 -22.88 -20.11 0.56
C THR A 349 -21.69 -20.11 -0.41
N PRO A 350 -21.86 -20.56 -1.66
CA PRO A 350 -20.80 -20.49 -2.66
C PRO A 350 -20.45 -19.03 -2.98
N GLY A 351 -19.17 -18.78 -3.27
CA GLY A 351 -18.65 -17.48 -3.70
C GLY A 351 -18.64 -17.33 -5.23
N GLY A 352 -18.02 -16.24 -5.71
CA GLY A 352 -17.73 -16.03 -7.14
C GLY A 352 -18.76 -15.22 -7.93
N GLN A 353 -19.85 -14.74 -7.31
CA GLN A 353 -20.81 -13.86 -7.99
C GLN A 353 -20.31 -12.42 -8.02
N ILE A 354 -20.37 -11.79 -9.20
CA ILE A 354 -20.08 -10.35 -9.36
C ILE A 354 -21.29 -9.55 -8.89
N LEU A 355 -21.16 -8.94 -7.71
CA LEU A 355 -22.20 -8.18 -7.03
C LEU A 355 -22.39 -6.79 -7.63
N ALA A 356 -21.28 -6.15 -8.02
CA ALA A 356 -21.25 -4.81 -8.59
C ALA A 356 -20.01 -4.64 -9.48
N ALA A 357 -20.14 -3.76 -10.47
CA ALA A 357 -19.05 -3.22 -11.25
C ALA A 357 -19.17 -1.68 -11.18
N LEU A 358 -18.12 -1.03 -10.73
CA LEU A 358 -18.06 0.41 -10.50
C LEU A 358 -16.98 0.98 -11.42
N HIS A 359 -17.25 2.16 -11.97
CA HIS A 359 -16.34 2.86 -12.86
C HIS A 359 -16.69 4.34 -12.77
N THR A 360 -15.98 5.06 -11.90
CA THR A 360 -16.20 6.49 -11.66
C THR A 360 -14.94 7.32 -11.85
N GLN A 361 -13.78 6.70 -11.68
CA GLN A 361 -12.45 7.30 -11.80
C GLN A 361 -11.90 6.99 -13.20
N SER A 362 -10.94 7.78 -13.68
CA SER A 362 -10.44 7.64 -15.06
C SER A 362 -9.20 6.77 -15.16
N GLU A 363 -8.40 6.71 -14.11
CA GLU A 363 -7.11 6.02 -14.10
C GLU A 363 -7.07 4.81 -13.16
N SER A 364 -5.97 4.05 -13.19
CA SER A 364 -5.78 2.85 -12.37
C SER A 364 -6.13 3.07 -10.89
N ILE A 365 -6.73 2.05 -10.26
CA ILE A 365 -7.03 2.04 -8.83
C ILE A 365 -5.89 1.35 -8.07
N GLU A 366 -5.02 2.13 -7.46
CA GLU A 366 -3.84 1.64 -6.72
C GLU A 366 -4.15 1.23 -5.29
N SER A 367 -5.21 1.80 -4.68
CA SER A 367 -5.53 1.50 -3.29
C SER A 367 -7.02 1.38 -3.03
N LEU A 368 -7.40 0.28 -2.38
CA LEU A 368 -8.76 0.03 -1.90
C LEU A 368 -8.74 -0.18 -0.39
N ALA A 369 -9.69 0.42 0.31
CA ALA A 369 -9.86 0.24 1.74
C ALA A 369 -11.34 0.06 2.09
N ILE A 370 -11.65 -0.87 3.00
CA ILE A 370 -13.02 -1.13 3.45
C ILE A 370 -13.09 -1.01 4.96
N VAL A 371 -14.11 -0.31 5.46
CA VAL A 371 -14.39 -0.21 6.90
C VAL A 371 -15.84 -0.49 7.21
N THR A 372 -16.09 -1.13 8.36
CA THR A 372 -17.42 -1.16 8.96
C THR A 372 -17.53 -0.02 9.97
N THR A 373 -18.42 0.92 9.69
CA THR A 373 -18.66 2.09 10.54
C THR A 373 -19.44 1.71 11.81
N PRO A 374 -19.21 2.43 12.94
CA PRO A 374 -19.83 2.13 14.23
C PRO A 374 -21.32 2.55 14.32
N ASN A 375 -21.97 2.85 13.20
CA ASN A 375 -23.36 3.28 13.17
C ASN A 375 -24.33 2.19 13.65
N THR A 376 -25.52 2.60 14.05
CA THR A 376 -26.65 1.71 14.29
C THR A 376 -27.78 2.07 13.32
N PRO A 377 -27.99 1.30 12.22
CA PRO A 377 -27.28 0.06 11.84
C PRO A 377 -25.88 0.30 11.24
N PRO A 378 -24.95 -0.67 11.33
CA PRO A 378 -23.58 -0.52 10.84
C PRO A 378 -23.55 -0.46 9.32
N SER A 379 -22.84 0.53 8.78
CA SER A 379 -22.66 0.70 7.33
C SER A 379 -21.25 0.28 6.92
N THR A 380 -21.13 -0.46 5.82
CA THR A 380 -19.83 -0.79 5.22
C THR A 380 -19.51 0.26 4.15
N LEU A 381 -18.35 0.91 4.27
CA LEU A 381 -17.84 1.87 3.29
C LEU A 381 -16.65 1.26 2.55
N LEU A 382 -16.56 1.54 1.25
CA LEU A 382 -15.43 1.22 0.40
C LEU A 382 -14.84 2.55 -0.09
N ALA A 383 -13.55 2.79 0.14
CA ALA A 383 -12.81 3.90 -0.45
C ALA A 383 -11.89 3.37 -1.54
N ALA A 384 -11.80 4.11 -2.65
CA ALA A 384 -10.92 3.84 -3.76
C ALA A 384 -10.06 5.07 -4.07
N GLY A 385 -8.76 4.86 -4.17
CA GLY A 385 -7.77 5.86 -4.53
C GLY A 385 -7.22 5.52 -5.90
N SER A 386 -7.21 6.50 -6.79
CA SER A 386 -6.75 6.34 -8.15
C SER A 386 -5.46 7.12 -8.40
N VAL A 387 -4.76 6.75 -9.47
CA VAL A 387 -3.62 7.49 -10.03
C VAL A 387 -4.03 8.91 -10.45
N ASP A 388 -5.31 9.16 -10.74
CA ASP A 388 -5.83 10.49 -11.10
C ASP A 388 -5.89 11.49 -9.92
N GLY A 389 -5.44 11.11 -8.72
CA GLY A 389 -5.44 11.97 -7.53
C GLY A 389 -6.79 12.05 -6.81
N SER A 390 -7.82 11.35 -7.29
CA SER A 390 -9.15 11.36 -6.71
C SER A 390 -9.39 10.23 -5.70
N ILE A 391 -10.24 10.51 -4.69
CA ILE A 391 -10.78 9.51 -3.76
C ILE A 391 -12.28 9.40 -3.97
N VAL A 392 -12.75 8.18 -4.25
CA VAL A 392 -14.18 7.86 -4.30
C VAL A 392 -14.58 6.95 -3.15
N VAL A 393 -15.64 7.33 -2.45
CA VAL A 393 -16.21 6.55 -1.34
C VAL A 393 -17.57 6.03 -1.75
N TYR A 394 -17.76 4.72 -1.64
CA TYR A 394 -18.97 3.98 -1.93
C TYR A 394 -19.61 3.43 -0.66
N ASP A 395 -20.94 3.38 -0.63
CA ASP A 395 -21.70 2.76 0.45
C ASP A 395 -22.17 1.35 0.03
N ALA A 396 -21.51 0.32 0.58
CA ALA A 396 -21.83 -1.07 0.25
C ALA A 396 -23.24 -1.49 0.71
N THR A 397 -23.81 -0.83 1.74
CA THR A 397 -25.19 -1.11 2.17
C THR A 397 -26.23 -0.59 1.17
N ARG A 398 -25.85 0.39 0.36
CA ARG A 398 -26.68 1.02 -0.67
C ARG A 398 -26.28 0.58 -2.06
N ARG A 399 -25.94 -0.71 -2.23
CA ARG A 399 -25.49 -1.31 -3.50
C ARG A 399 -24.29 -0.58 -4.11
N PHE A 400 -23.33 -0.19 -3.28
CA PHE A 400 -22.13 0.54 -3.70
C PHE A 400 -22.46 1.86 -4.42
N ALA A 401 -23.52 2.55 -4.00
CA ALA A 401 -23.79 3.90 -4.47
C ALA A 401 -22.65 4.83 -4.05
N VAL A 402 -22.26 5.74 -4.95
CA VAL A 402 -21.28 6.78 -4.65
C VAL A 402 -21.81 7.63 -3.51
N ARG A 403 -21.11 7.59 -2.38
CA ARG A 403 -21.37 8.42 -1.21
C ARG A 403 -20.68 9.77 -1.37
N ARG A 404 -19.46 9.74 -1.91
CA ARG A 404 -18.60 10.91 -2.03
C ARG A 404 -17.58 10.73 -3.15
N HIS A 405 -17.32 11.80 -3.89
CA HIS A 405 -16.21 11.90 -4.83
C HIS A 405 -15.39 13.13 -4.44
N ILE A 406 -14.11 12.94 -4.15
CA ILE A 406 -13.13 13.99 -3.86
C ILE A 406 -12.19 13.99 -5.06
N SER A 407 -12.41 14.89 -6.02
CA SER A 407 -11.64 14.96 -7.26
C SER A 407 -10.18 15.31 -7.00
N ASP A 408 -9.94 16.30 -6.14
CA ASP A 408 -8.62 16.89 -5.94
C ASP A 408 -8.07 16.50 -4.55
N ALA A 409 -8.03 15.19 -4.26
CA ALA A 409 -7.58 14.71 -2.95
C ALA A 409 -6.05 14.79 -2.79
N HIS A 410 -5.34 14.47 -3.87
CA HIS A 410 -3.88 14.63 -4.01
C HIS A 410 -3.57 15.34 -5.34
N GLU A 411 -4.38 16.35 -5.68
CA GLU A 411 -4.22 17.14 -6.92
C GLU A 411 -4.18 16.25 -8.16
N GLU A 412 -3.18 16.40 -9.04
CA GLU A 412 -2.97 15.55 -10.22
C GLU A 412 -2.01 14.38 -9.94
N HIS A 413 -1.64 14.15 -8.67
CA HIS A 413 -0.68 13.14 -8.26
C HIS A 413 -1.34 11.84 -7.79
N ALA A 414 -0.66 10.72 -8.08
CA ALA A 414 -1.16 9.40 -7.75
C ALA A 414 -1.35 9.19 -6.23
N ILE A 415 -2.48 8.58 -5.87
CA ILE A 415 -2.73 8.12 -4.50
C ILE A 415 -2.08 6.75 -4.33
N VAL A 416 -1.13 6.67 -3.39
CA VAL A 416 -0.36 5.44 -3.16
C VAL A 416 -1.08 4.53 -2.18
N LYS A 417 -1.59 5.07 -1.06
CA LYS A 417 -2.23 4.27 -0.02
C LYS A 417 -3.42 4.96 0.62
N LEU A 418 -4.49 4.19 0.83
CA LEU A 418 -5.66 4.54 1.61
C LEU A 418 -5.81 3.59 2.80
N GLU A 419 -6.05 4.14 3.99
CA GLU A 419 -6.28 3.32 5.18
C GLU A 419 -7.27 3.99 6.15
N PHE A 420 -8.33 3.27 6.51
CA PHE A 420 -9.29 3.72 7.51
C PHE A 420 -8.75 3.50 8.91
N ILE A 421 -9.02 4.45 9.81
CA ILE A 421 -8.88 4.17 11.24
C ILE A 421 -9.98 3.17 11.64
N PRO A 422 -9.64 2.04 12.29
CA PRO A 422 -10.60 1.01 12.64
C PRO A 422 -11.82 1.54 13.40
N ASN A 423 -13.02 1.06 13.03
CA ASN A 423 -14.30 1.47 13.64
C ASN A 423 -14.56 2.98 13.62
N SER A 424 -13.96 3.71 12.69
CA SER A 424 -14.13 5.16 12.56
C SER A 424 -14.71 5.56 11.20
N TRP A 425 -14.91 6.87 11.03
CA TRP A 425 -15.25 7.50 9.75
C TRP A 425 -14.07 8.25 9.13
N GLN A 426 -12.90 8.11 9.74
CA GLN A 426 -11.69 8.81 9.34
C GLN A 426 -10.91 7.93 8.36
N LEU A 427 -10.58 8.51 7.22
CA LEU A 427 -9.73 7.92 6.20
C LEU A 427 -8.43 8.71 6.15
N THR A 428 -7.29 8.01 6.21
CA THR A 428 -5.98 8.60 5.96
C THR A 428 -5.53 8.21 4.56
N SER A 429 -5.01 9.17 3.80
CA SER A 429 -4.47 8.98 2.45
C SER A 429 -3.06 9.55 2.35
N CYS A 430 -2.24 8.94 1.50
CA CYS A 430 -0.95 9.49 1.08
C CYS A 430 -0.81 9.42 -0.43
N GLY A 431 -0.05 10.34 -1.00
CA GLY A 431 0.16 10.44 -2.44
C GLY A 431 1.58 10.84 -2.81
N MET A 432 1.81 10.84 -4.13
CA MET A 432 3.09 11.26 -4.73
C MET A 432 3.31 12.78 -4.69
N ASP A 433 2.31 13.55 -4.24
CA ASP A 433 2.45 14.97 -3.90
C ASP A 433 3.26 15.20 -2.61
N GLY A 434 3.70 14.15 -1.91
CA GLY A 434 4.50 14.27 -0.68
C GLY A 434 3.67 14.62 0.55
N VAL A 435 2.34 14.59 0.46
CA VAL A 435 1.45 15.00 1.55
C VAL A 435 0.67 13.79 2.08
N VAL A 436 0.47 13.77 3.40
CA VAL A 436 -0.51 12.89 4.05
C VAL A 436 -1.74 13.71 4.39
N ARG A 437 -2.94 13.21 4.07
CA ARG A 437 -4.20 13.88 4.39
C ARG A 437 -5.12 12.95 5.18
N ARG A 438 -5.92 13.54 6.06
CA ARG A 438 -6.98 12.83 6.81
C ARG A 438 -8.34 13.44 6.54
N TRP A 439 -9.30 12.58 6.24
CA TRP A 439 -10.63 12.93 5.77
C TRP A 439 -11.70 12.43 6.73
N ASP A 440 -12.72 13.26 6.96
CA ASP A 440 -13.98 12.91 7.61
C ASP A 440 -15.04 12.53 6.58
N LEU A 441 -15.49 11.29 6.63
CA LEU A 441 -16.46 10.75 5.67
C LEU A 441 -17.90 10.74 6.21
N ARG A 442 -18.14 11.33 7.41
CA ARG A 442 -19.49 11.52 7.96
C ARG A 442 -20.27 12.54 7.15
N GLY A 443 -19.60 13.62 6.74
CA GLY A 443 -20.18 14.68 5.92
C GLY A 443 -20.65 14.14 4.58
N ALA A 444 -21.87 14.50 4.18
CA ALA A 444 -22.26 14.39 2.79
C ALA A 444 -21.46 15.44 2.02
N GLY A 445 -20.40 15.04 1.33
CA GLY A 445 -19.70 15.93 0.41
C GLY A 445 -20.67 16.47 -0.64
N ALA A 446 -20.78 17.79 -0.73
CA ALA A 446 -21.35 18.58 -1.83
C ALA A 446 -22.78 18.23 -2.34
N THR A 447 -23.81 18.39 -1.50
CA THR A 447 -25.16 18.75 -2.01
C THR A 447 -25.69 20.07 -1.45
N ASN A 448 -24.86 20.85 -0.75
CA ASN A 448 -25.25 22.19 -0.28
C ASN A 448 -24.69 23.26 -1.25
N PRO A 449 -25.52 23.82 -2.14
CA PRO A 449 -25.08 24.82 -3.12
C PRO A 449 -24.64 26.17 -2.53
N ASN A 450 -24.70 26.34 -1.20
CA ASN A 450 -24.31 27.57 -0.50
C ASN A 450 -23.03 27.43 0.36
N ALA A 451 -22.27 26.33 0.25
CA ALA A 451 -20.98 26.22 0.93
C ALA A 451 -19.89 26.94 0.12
N THR A 452 -19.22 27.92 0.73
CA THR A 452 -18.11 28.68 0.14
C THR A 452 -16.76 27.97 0.25
N ALA A 453 -16.71 26.78 0.84
CA ALA A 453 -15.54 25.90 0.76
C ALA A 453 -15.58 25.18 -0.59
N THR A 454 -14.44 25.10 -1.28
CA THR A 454 -14.33 24.28 -2.49
C THR A 454 -14.76 22.85 -2.16
N ALA A 455 -15.37 22.14 -3.11
CA ALA A 455 -15.82 20.76 -2.89
C ALA A 455 -14.66 19.82 -2.44
N ALA A 456 -13.42 20.21 -2.75
CA ALA A 456 -12.17 19.59 -2.33
C ALA A 456 -11.90 19.68 -0.81
N GLU A 457 -12.22 20.79 -0.14
CA GLU A 457 -11.95 20.98 1.29
C GLU A 457 -13.03 20.40 2.22
N ALA A 458 -14.20 20.04 1.68
CA ALA A 458 -15.28 19.54 2.52
C ALA A 458 -14.80 18.31 3.32
N GLY A 459 -14.71 18.35 4.64
CA GLY A 459 -14.28 17.18 5.41
C GLY A 459 -12.82 16.77 5.27
N LEU A 460 -11.93 17.58 4.69
CA LEU A 460 -10.50 17.49 5.05
C LEU A 460 -10.39 17.87 6.53
N GLN A 461 -9.77 17.01 7.34
CA GLN A 461 -9.57 17.26 8.78
C GLN A 461 -8.19 17.83 9.07
N LYS A 462 -7.16 17.23 8.46
CA LYS A 462 -5.77 17.60 8.69
C LYS A 462 -4.92 17.20 7.49
N GLU A 463 -3.92 18.01 7.21
CA GLU A 463 -2.83 17.73 6.29
C GLU A 463 -1.52 17.71 7.10
N TRP A 464 -0.59 16.86 6.67
CA TRP A 464 0.77 16.82 7.18
C TRP A 464 1.73 16.92 6.01
N LYS A 465 2.57 17.96 6.03
CA LYS A 465 3.59 18.23 5.01
C LYS A 465 4.98 17.98 5.59
N GLY A 466 5.91 17.55 4.72
CA GLY A 466 7.31 17.39 5.11
C GLY A 466 8.15 16.57 4.14
N HIS A 467 7.54 15.65 3.37
CA HIS A 467 8.24 14.98 2.27
C HIS A 467 8.37 15.91 1.07
N ARG A 468 9.34 15.61 0.20
CA ARG A 468 9.43 16.24 -1.12
C ARG A 468 8.28 15.74 -2.00
N GLY A 469 7.68 16.64 -2.77
CA GLY A 469 6.52 16.39 -3.65
C GLY A 469 6.68 17.09 -4.99
N ASP A 470 5.60 17.11 -5.80
CA ASP A 470 5.48 17.91 -7.02
C ASP A 470 6.60 17.73 -8.07
N GLY A 471 7.12 16.50 -8.20
CA GLY A 471 8.15 16.17 -9.20
C GLY A 471 9.59 16.48 -8.76
N GLU A 472 9.83 16.92 -7.52
CA GLU A 472 11.17 17.13 -6.95
C GLU A 472 11.88 15.82 -6.52
N GLY A 473 11.50 14.68 -7.11
CA GLY A 473 12.08 13.37 -6.80
C GLY A 473 11.72 12.87 -5.39
N GLY A 474 10.44 12.95 -5.04
CA GLY A 474 9.90 12.47 -3.76
C GLY A 474 8.48 11.90 -3.90
N GLY A 475 7.80 11.78 -2.76
CA GLY A 475 6.45 11.22 -2.66
C GLY A 475 6.32 10.32 -1.44
N VAL A 476 5.09 10.09 -0.96
CA VAL A 476 4.86 9.20 0.18
C VAL A 476 4.48 7.81 -0.33
N LEU A 477 5.42 6.87 -0.26
CA LEU A 477 5.27 5.50 -0.75
C LEU A 477 4.46 4.61 0.21
N GLY A 478 4.41 4.96 1.49
CA GLY A 478 3.59 4.23 2.45
C GLY A 478 3.49 4.91 3.80
N PHE A 479 2.52 4.46 4.59
CA PHE A 479 2.38 4.89 5.98
C PHE A 479 1.77 3.81 6.86
N VAL A 480 1.97 3.95 8.17
CA VAL A 480 1.31 3.19 9.23
C VAL A 480 0.79 4.16 10.29
N GLN A 481 -0.40 3.89 10.83
CA GLN A 481 -1.09 4.83 11.74
C GLN A 481 -1.58 4.21 13.06
N GLY A 482 -1.26 2.94 13.32
CA GLY A 482 -1.77 2.21 14.49
C GLY A 482 -3.28 2.07 14.51
N GLN A 483 -3.83 1.64 15.65
CA GLN A 483 -5.27 1.46 15.81
C GLN A 483 -6.03 2.75 16.08
N THR A 484 -5.36 3.78 16.59
CA THR A 484 -5.98 5.06 16.97
C THR A 484 -5.84 6.13 15.89
N GLY A 485 -4.86 6.01 14.99
CA GLY A 485 -4.52 7.05 14.04
C GLY A 485 -3.81 8.26 14.65
N GLU A 486 -3.46 8.25 15.94
CA GLU A 486 -2.85 9.41 16.61
C GLU A 486 -1.42 9.70 16.15
N ARG A 487 -0.66 8.64 15.84
CA ARG A 487 0.69 8.75 15.29
C ARG A 487 0.72 8.12 13.92
N ILE A 488 1.22 8.86 12.96
CA ILE A 488 1.41 8.40 11.58
C ILE A 488 2.91 8.36 11.34
N VAL A 489 3.41 7.24 10.85
CA VAL A 489 4.80 7.10 10.39
C VAL A 489 4.75 6.82 8.90
N THR A 490 5.58 7.51 8.16
CA THR A 490 5.60 7.53 6.70
C THR A 490 6.94 7.03 6.19
N ALA A 491 6.94 6.47 4.99
CA ALA A 491 8.12 6.10 4.22
C ALA A 491 8.02 6.81 2.88
N GLY A 492 9.04 7.62 2.56
CA GLY A 492 9.08 8.42 1.35
C GLY A 492 10.07 7.92 0.31
N ASP A 493 9.81 8.31 -0.93
CA ASP A 493 10.75 8.13 -2.05
C ASP A 493 11.98 9.03 -1.91
N ASP A 494 11.87 10.08 -1.09
CA ASP A 494 12.97 10.99 -0.74
C ASP A 494 14.00 10.40 0.24
N GLY A 495 13.88 9.12 0.58
CA GLY A 495 14.77 8.40 1.50
C GLY A 495 14.59 8.76 2.97
N VAL A 496 13.51 9.45 3.31
CA VAL A 496 13.21 9.86 4.69
C VAL A 496 11.97 9.12 5.19
N ALA A 497 11.98 8.76 6.48
CA ALA A 497 10.76 8.39 7.18
C ALA A 497 10.37 9.48 8.18
N LEU A 498 9.18 10.06 8.02
CA LEU A 498 8.67 11.12 8.90
C LEU A 498 7.63 10.58 9.88
N ILE A 499 7.63 11.16 11.07
CA ILE A 499 6.70 10.85 12.16
C ILE A 499 5.83 12.07 12.39
N PHE A 500 4.52 11.89 12.26
CA PHE A 500 3.49 12.90 12.44
C PHE A 500 2.55 12.56 13.60
N GLU A 501 1.92 13.60 14.15
CA GLU A 501 0.93 13.53 15.23
C GLU A 501 -0.39 14.16 14.77
N ALA A 502 -1.51 13.51 15.13
CA ALA A 502 -2.85 13.92 14.73
C ALA A 502 -3.45 15.07 15.51
#